data_AF-A0A414NWG0-F1
#
_entry.id   AF-A0A414NWG0-F1
#
_cell.length_a   1.000
_cell.length_b   1.000
_cell.length_c   1.000
_cell.angle_alpha   90.00
_cell.angle_beta   90.00
_cell.angle_gamma   90.00
#
_symmetry.space_group_name_H-M   'P 1'
#
loop_
_entity.id
_entity.type
_entity.pdbx_description
1 polymer ?
#
loop_
_entity_poly.entity_id
_entity_poly.type
_entity_poly.pdbx_seq_one_letter_code
_entity_poly.pdbx_strand_id
1 'polypeptide(L)'
;MITKQEIYETDDGKVRVRNTIDISQAVAMAKDVSERRARGKNLVPLGYIPPEYWSFDPWLIEAKRARAAGDKHEYQKYVMKFFRLHPEFAVIQSAKYWSGA
;
A
#
# COMPACT_ATOMS: atom_id res chain seq x y z
N MET A 1 -6.35 -2.54 -10.47
CA MET A 1 -6.81 -3.50 -11.51
C MET A 1 -5.64 -3.80 -12.45
N ILE A 2 -5.39 -5.06 -12.82
CA ILE A 2 -4.39 -5.38 -13.86
C ILE A 2 -4.95 -4.92 -15.21
N THR A 3 -4.25 -4.01 -15.88
CA THR A 3 -4.66 -3.43 -17.16
C THR A 3 -3.99 -4.08 -18.36
N LYS A 4 -2.81 -4.66 -18.17
CA LYS A 4 -2.08 -5.38 -19.22
C LYS A 4 -1.30 -6.53 -18.60
N GLN A 5 -1.30 -7.68 -19.27
CA GLN A 5 -0.46 -8.81 -18.92
C GLN A 5 0.29 -9.25 -20.18
N GLU A 6 1.61 -9.26 -20.10
CA GLU A 6 2.51 -9.68 -21.18
C GLU A 6 3.29 -10.91 -20.72
N ILE A 7 3.32 -11.93 -21.56
CA ILE A 7 4.03 -13.19 -21.29
C ILE A 7 5.15 -13.29 -22.32
N TYR A 8 6.38 -13.42 -21.83
CA TYR A 8 7.58 -13.56 -22.64
C TYR A 8 8.19 -14.93 -22.39
N GLU A 9 8.46 -15.66 -23.45
CA GLU A 9 9.39 -16.78 -23.40
C GLU A 9 10.80 -16.20 -23.53
N THR A 10 11.66 -16.56 -22.58
CA THR A 10 13.05 -16.14 -22.56
C THR A 10 13.88 -17.23 -23.25
N ASP A 11 14.94 -16.87 -23.97
CA ASP A 11 15.83 -17.81 -24.66
C ASP A 11 16.40 -18.91 -23.73
N ASP A 12 16.45 -18.63 -22.42
CA ASP A 12 16.82 -19.58 -21.36
C ASP A 12 15.74 -20.62 -21.01
N GLY A 13 14.64 -20.72 -21.78
CA GLY A 13 13.50 -21.60 -21.53
C GLY A 13 12.60 -21.18 -20.35
N LYS A 14 12.74 -19.94 -19.85
CA LYS A 14 11.95 -19.41 -18.73
C LYS A 14 10.78 -18.57 -19.24
N VAL A 15 9.63 -18.68 -18.59
CA VAL A 15 8.48 -17.81 -18.88
C VAL A 15 8.49 -16.62 -17.91
N ARG A 16 8.52 -15.40 -18.45
CA ARG A 16 8.41 -14.16 -17.67
C ARG A 16 7.03 -13.55 -17.88
N VAL A 17 6.35 -13.22 -16.80
CA VAL A 17 5.06 -12.53 -16.83
C VAL A 17 5.25 -11.10 -16.33
N ARG A 18 4.85 -10.12 -17.12
CA ARG A 18 4.82 -8.70 -16.75
C ARG A 18 3.36 -8.26 -16.65
N ASN A 19 2.97 -7.81 -15.47
CA ASN A 19 1.65 -7.23 -15.23
C ASN A 19 1.77 -5.72 -15.04
N THR A 20 0.97 -4.97 -15.78
CA THR A 20 0.74 -3.54 -15.58
C THR A 20 -0.51 -3.37 -14.74
N ILE A 21 -0.40 -2.65 -13.64
CA ILE A 21 -1.50 -2.39 -12.71
C ILE A 21 -1.82 -0.90 -12.75
N ASP A 22 -3.10 -0.58 -12.89
CA ASP A 22 -3.56 0.79 -12.69
C ASP A 22 -3.68 1.09 -11.19
N ILE A 23 -2.91 2.09 -10.77
CA ILE A 23 -2.82 2.60 -9.40
C ILE A 23 -3.53 3.96 -9.21
N SER A 24 -4.10 4.52 -10.28
CA SER A 24 -4.65 5.89 -10.29
C SER A 24 -5.75 6.07 -9.26
N GLN A 25 -6.65 5.10 -9.13
CA GLN A 25 -7.71 5.13 -8.12
C GLN A 25 -7.17 5.08 -6.69
N ALA A 26 -6.15 4.26 -6.43
CA ALA A 26 -5.55 4.12 -5.12
C ALA A 26 -4.92 5.43 -4.64
N VAL A 27 -4.18 6.09 -5.54
CA VAL A 27 -3.57 7.40 -5.29
C VAL A 27 -4.64 8.48 -5.11
N ALA A 28 -5.68 8.48 -5.95
CA ALA A 28 -6.80 9.42 -5.83
C ALA A 28 -7.53 9.28 -4.48
N MET A 29 -7.77 8.05 -4.01
CA MET A 29 -8.38 7.81 -2.70
C MET A 29 -7.48 8.24 -1.54
N ALA A 30 -6.18 7.94 -1.60
CA ALA A 30 -5.24 8.39 -0.58
C ALA A 30 -5.20 9.93 -0.48
N LYS A 31 -5.24 10.61 -1.64
CA LYS A 31 -5.30 12.07 -1.72
C LYS A 31 -6.63 12.63 -1.19
N ASP A 32 -7.77 12.09 -1.61
CA ASP A 32 -9.10 12.54 -1.14
C ASP A 32 -9.24 12.40 0.39
N VAL A 33 -8.76 11.30 0.97
CA VAL A 33 -8.76 11.09 2.43
C VAL A 33 -7.84 12.09 3.14
N SER A 34 -6.70 12.43 2.54
CA SER A 34 -5.77 13.45 3.06
C SER A 34 -6.42 14.83 3.07
N GLU A 35 -7.08 15.20 1.97
CA GLU A 35 -7.72 16.51 1.79
C GLU A 35 -8.95 16.69 2.68
N ARG A 36 -9.80 15.67 2.79
CA ARG A 36 -10.99 15.70 3.64
C ARG A 36 -10.67 15.72 5.14
N ARG A 37 -9.39 15.54 5.53
CA ARG A 37 -8.94 15.34 6.91
C ARG A 37 -9.87 14.38 7.65
N ALA A 38 -10.32 13.32 6.95
CA ALA A 38 -11.36 12.41 7.44
C ALA A 38 -10.79 11.56 8.58
N ARG A 39 -10.77 12.13 9.79
CA ARG A 39 -10.51 11.42 11.03
C ARG A 39 -11.85 10.92 11.52
N GLY A 40 -12.06 9.61 11.40
CA GLY A 40 -13.11 8.95 12.18
C GLY A 40 -12.82 9.19 13.67
N LYS A 41 -13.87 9.20 14.51
CA LYS A 41 -13.77 9.57 15.94
C LYS A 41 -12.68 8.84 16.75
N ASN A 42 -12.12 7.72 16.25
CA ASN A 42 -10.93 7.04 16.77
C ASN A 42 -10.12 6.31 15.67
N LEU A 43 -10.23 6.71 14.39
CA LEU A 43 -9.59 6.03 13.27
C LEU A 43 -8.67 7.01 12.53
N VAL A 44 -7.37 6.66 12.49
CA VAL A 44 -6.37 7.37 11.70
C VAL A 44 -6.10 6.56 10.43
N PRO A 45 -6.61 6.98 9.26
CA PRO A 45 -6.29 6.30 8.01
C PRO A 45 -4.80 6.48 7.70
N LEU A 46 -4.11 5.37 7.43
CA LEU A 46 -2.67 5.36 7.11
C LEU A 46 -2.40 5.56 5.61
N GLY A 47 -3.31 5.09 4.76
CA GLY A 47 -3.09 5.00 3.32
C GLY A 47 -4.09 4.07 2.67
N TYR A 48 -4.02 3.97 1.35
CA TYR A 48 -4.80 3.03 0.56
C TYR A 48 -3.86 2.07 -0.16
N ILE A 49 -3.95 0.78 0.16
CA ILE A 49 -3.12 -0.26 -0.44
C ILE A 49 -3.93 -0.94 -1.56
N PRO A 50 -3.47 -0.91 -2.82
CA PRO A 50 -4.16 -1.61 -3.89
C PRO A 50 -4.25 -3.13 -3.60
N PRO A 51 -5.40 -3.79 -3.87
CA PRO A 51 -5.57 -5.23 -3.63
C PRO A 51 -4.50 -6.10 -4.28
N GLU A 52 -4.00 -5.69 -5.45
CA GLU A 52 -3.01 -6.45 -6.22
C GLU A 52 -1.64 -6.49 -5.53
N TYR A 53 -1.27 -5.43 -4.81
CA TYR A 53 0.00 -5.35 -4.08
C TYR A 53 0.08 -6.40 -2.98
N TRP A 54 -1.04 -6.82 -2.41
CA TRP A 54 -1.09 -7.89 -1.42
C TRP A 54 -0.70 -9.28 -1.94
N SER A 55 -0.57 -9.45 -3.25
CA SER A 55 -0.25 -10.72 -3.88
C SER A 55 1.24 -10.85 -4.25
N PHE A 56 1.95 -9.74 -4.44
CA PHE A 56 3.34 -9.77 -4.89
C PHE A 56 4.31 -9.03 -3.97
N ASP A 57 3.86 -8.03 -3.20
CA ASP A 57 4.76 -7.26 -2.35
C ASP A 57 5.26 -8.12 -1.18
N PRO A 58 6.58 -8.28 -0.99
CA PRO A 58 7.12 -9.12 0.07
C PRO A 58 6.66 -8.72 1.47
N TRP A 59 6.53 -7.42 1.75
CA TRP A 59 6.14 -6.93 3.07
C TRP A 59 4.65 -7.18 3.34
N LEU A 60 3.80 -7.02 2.34
CA LEU A 60 2.37 -7.31 2.49
C LEU A 60 2.07 -8.81 2.59
N ILE A 61 2.88 -9.66 1.96
CA ILE A 61 2.81 -11.11 2.14
C ILE A 61 3.19 -11.49 3.57
N GLU A 62 4.29 -10.94 4.10
CA GLU A 62 4.67 -11.15 5.51
C GLU A 62 3.64 -10.56 6.48
N ALA A 63 3.04 -9.42 6.14
CA ALA A 63 1.92 -8.87 6.91
C ALA A 63 0.74 -9.85 6.96
N LYS A 64 0.35 -10.46 5.82
CA LYS A 64 -0.71 -11.49 5.81
C LYS A 64 -0.38 -12.67 6.71
N ARG A 65 0.87 -13.13 6.71
CA ARG A 65 1.35 -14.21 7.58
C ARG A 65 1.29 -13.81 9.05
N ALA A 66 1.79 -12.63 9.41
CA ALA A 66 1.72 -12.10 10.78
C ALA A 66 0.27 -11.95 11.25
N ARG A 67 -0.64 -11.49 10.39
CA ARG A 67 -2.07 -11.41 10.68
C ARG A 67 -2.69 -12.79 10.93
N ALA A 68 -2.33 -13.80 10.14
CA ALA A 68 -2.81 -15.17 10.32
C ALA A 68 -2.28 -15.79 11.64
N ALA A 69 -1.07 -15.43 12.05
CA ALA A 69 -0.47 -15.82 13.34
C ALA A 69 -1.04 -15.05 14.55
N GLY A 70 -1.85 -13.99 14.32
CA GLY A 70 -2.38 -13.14 15.38
C GLY A 70 -1.40 -12.08 15.89
N ASP A 71 -0.22 -11.95 15.29
CA ASP A 71 0.78 -10.95 15.68
C ASP A 71 0.45 -9.58 15.06
N LYS A 72 -0.26 -8.77 15.85
CA LYS A 72 -0.66 -7.41 15.47
C LYS A 72 0.52 -6.46 15.33
N HIS A 73 1.60 -6.70 16.08
CA HIS A 73 2.76 -5.80 16.10
C HIS A 73 3.60 -6.00 14.84
N GLU A 74 3.89 -7.25 14.47
CA GLU A 74 4.56 -7.57 13.21
C GLU A 74 3.74 -7.15 12.00
N TYR A 75 2.41 -7.37 12.03
CA TYR A 75 1.52 -6.88 10.98
C TYR A 75 1.69 -5.37 10.76
N GLN A 76 1.61 -4.57 11.83
CA GLN A 76 1.74 -3.13 11.74
C GLN A 76 3.13 -2.72 11.22
N LYS A 77 4.20 -3.38 11.68
CA LYS A 77 5.57 -3.14 11.24
C LYS A 77 5.74 -3.35 9.73
N TYR A 78 5.19 -4.43 9.18
CA TYR A 78 5.29 -4.71 7.75
C TYR A 78 4.46 -3.74 6.90
N VAL A 79 3.25 -3.39 7.35
CA VAL A 79 2.42 -2.39 6.68
C VAL A 79 3.08 -1.00 6.69
N MET A 80 3.72 -0.60 7.78
CA MET A 80 4.46 0.67 7.84
C MET A 80 5.71 0.67 6.94
N LYS A 81 6.39 -0.47 6.80
CA LYS A 81 7.49 -0.61 5.83
C LYS A 81 7.00 -0.45 4.39
N PHE A 82 5.84 -1.02 4.05
CA PHE A 82 5.23 -0.83 2.74
C PHE A 82 4.99 0.65 2.43
N PHE A 83 4.33 1.39 3.33
CA PHE A 83 4.09 2.82 3.11
C PHE A 83 5.35 3.69 3.09
N ARG A 84 6.45 3.23 3.73
CA ARG A 84 7.74 3.92 3.65
C ARG A 84 8.38 3.76 2.26
N LEU A 85 8.21 2.61 1.62
CA LEU A 85 8.73 2.35 0.28
C LEU A 85 7.83 2.92 -0.82
N HIS A 86 6.52 2.96 -0.56
CA HIS A 86 5.50 3.46 -1.47
C HIS A 86 4.74 4.65 -0.86
N PRO A 87 5.40 5.82 -0.74
CA PRO A 87 4.77 7.01 -0.18
C PRO A 87 3.56 7.50 -0.99
N GLU A 88 3.46 7.15 -2.27
CA GLU A 88 2.33 7.47 -3.16
C GLU A 88 0.99 6.90 -2.67
N PHE A 89 1.02 5.85 -1.85
CA PHE A 89 -0.16 5.21 -1.29
C PHE A 89 -0.48 5.67 0.13
N ALA A 90 0.42 6.43 0.76
CA ALA A 90 0.25 6.93 2.12
C ALA A 90 -0.63 8.19 2.15
N VAL A 91 -1.43 8.33 3.20
CA VAL A 91 -2.17 9.57 3.48
C VAL A 91 -1.17 10.63 3.96
N ILE A 92 -1.17 11.82 3.36
CA ILE A 92 -0.34 12.94 3.79
C ILE A 92 -0.90 13.44 5.12
N GLN A 93 -0.18 13.14 6.21
CA GLN A 93 -0.51 13.70 7.51
C GLN A 93 0.07 15.11 7.60
N SER A 94 -0.80 16.13 7.61
CA SER A 94 -0.36 17.50 7.91
C SER A 94 0.28 17.51 9.31
N ALA A 95 1.57 17.83 9.38
CA ALA A 95 2.27 17.98 10.64
C ALA A 95 1.58 19.07 11.47
N LYS A 96 1.15 18.72 12.69
CA LYS A 96 0.72 19.72 13.67
C LYS A 96 1.97 20.40 14.20
N TYR A 97 2.31 21.55 13.63
CA TYR A 97 3.22 22.47 14.30
C TYR A 97 2.47 23.15 15.44
N TRP A 98 3.10 23.23 16.61
CA TRP A 98 2.60 24.03 17.73
C TRP A 98 2.64 25.51 17.32
N SER A 99 1.49 26.11 17.03
CA SER A 99 1.36 27.56 16.96
C SER A 99 1.20 28.06 18.39
N GLY A 100 2.30 28.44 19.03
CA GLY A 100 2.25 29.04 20.36
C GLY A 100 1.35 30.26 20.32
N ALA A 101 0.25 30.18 21.06
CA ALA A 101 -0.57 31.32 21.46
C ALA A 101 -0.51 31.39 22.99
#